data_AF-D2QQN8-F1
#
_entry.id   AF-D2QQN8-F1
#
_cell.length_a   1.000
_cell.length_b   1.000
_cell.length_c   1.000
_cell.angle_alpha   90.00
_cell.angle_beta   90.00
_cell.angle_gamma   90.00
#
_symmetry.space_group_name_H-M   'P 1'
#
loop_
_entity.id
_entity.type
_entity.pdbx_description
1 polymer ?
#
loop_
_entity_poly.entity_id
_entity_poly.type
_entity_poly.pdbx_seq_one_letter_code
_entity_poly.pdbx_strand_id
1 'polypeptide(L)'
;MTVTDLYWGELVAFYTHSDYAGLINYCTDKLTQDPTHYLLYGARGKAYLELEEYTKAIDDLSASLLLNETYGMGLYNRGIAYYFSSNYTAAIDDLQAANQQQIQVNVDYFVGLCYYYTEQYESAIHLFSSVLDSAQADEYILECRANAYTVTGQSQLAARDQLGLLQFHLDAIPELETINAIDSTPSPVAEVDTFWSCFTEMCFLSQTGSMLSGIYILRFTNQEFYVGKAKNISNRLKQHHRTYSDIERIYFKAVALQVLLDEENATIAHMQRMGLRIRNLKQLSFLDLFNTHHQRRWVNQLDYSFISGTKYDNQAIREKFTNQFKSLQQRSYCNELIRLLSAYIEATIPNYLASEYNYWSISCLPKYLKKDKCVSRINIHAVPVLSVFEENDTSLTMILFVSKLPFLTHQSEKGSLEYLIDHLPSLQIEFKDAFQPQTQGDELTLVMNQGDFEKALQIPIILASCRLFNLRMMNRTGNEIGHRRTVWHCLDLADAIHQTIGSPQASERIP
;
A
#
# COMPACT_ATOMS: atom_id res chain seq x y z
N MET A 1 -3.86 -23.11 56.54
CA MET A 1 -4.77 -23.23 55.39
C MET A 1 -6.08 -22.61 55.84
N THR A 2 -6.26 -21.32 55.58
CA THR A 2 -7.52 -20.62 55.86
C THR A 2 -8.61 -21.18 54.94
N VAL A 3 -9.89 -20.95 55.25
CA VAL A 3 -11.01 -21.34 54.37
C VAL A 3 -10.83 -20.73 52.96
N THR A 4 -10.23 -19.54 52.89
CA THR A 4 -9.83 -18.88 51.64
C THR A 4 -8.76 -19.63 50.85
N ASP A 5 -7.81 -20.32 51.49
CA ASP A 5 -6.78 -21.12 50.81
C ASP A 5 -7.36 -22.39 50.16
N LEU A 6 -8.41 -22.97 50.77
CA LEU A 6 -9.05 -24.19 50.27
C LEU A 6 -9.81 -23.95 48.98
N TYR A 7 -10.59 -22.86 48.91
CA TYR A 7 -11.33 -22.49 47.71
C TYR A 7 -10.41 -22.08 46.56
N TRP A 8 -9.28 -21.40 46.85
CA TRP A 8 -8.38 -20.96 45.80
C TRP A 8 -7.79 -22.14 45.01
N GLY A 9 -7.41 -23.24 45.68
CA GLY A 9 -6.92 -24.43 44.99
C GLY A 9 -7.93 -25.01 44.00
N GLU A 10 -9.21 -25.00 44.36
CA GLU A 10 -10.30 -25.55 43.52
C GLU A 10 -10.65 -24.60 42.36
N LEU A 11 -10.65 -23.28 42.59
CA LEU A 11 -10.93 -22.28 41.54
C LEU A 11 -9.85 -22.25 40.45
N VAL A 12 -8.58 -22.42 40.81
CA VAL A 12 -7.45 -22.44 39.85
C VAL A 12 -7.61 -23.54 38.80
N ALA A 13 -8.17 -24.70 39.17
CA ALA A 13 -8.36 -25.81 38.26
C ALA A 13 -9.30 -25.45 37.10
N PHE A 14 -10.38 -24.70 37.38
CA PHE A 14 -11.33 -24.25 36.35
C PHE A 14 -10.70 -23.24 35.39
N TYR A 15 -9.99 -22.24 35.91
CA TYR A 15 -9.30 -21.25 35.07
C TYR A 15 -8.22 -21.87 34.19
N THR A 16 -7.54 -22.90 34.68
CA THR A 16 -6.50 -23.63 33.93
C THR A 16 -7.09 -24.37 32.70
N HIS A 17 -8.35 -24.80 32.78
CA HIS A 17 -9.04 -25.52 31.70
C HIS A 17 -10.05 -24.64 30.94
N SER A 18 -10.13 -23.34 31.26
CA SER A 18 -11.13 -22.41 30.73
C SER A 18 -12.58 -22.92 30.88
N ASP A 19 -12.87 -23.74 31.89
CA ASP A 19 -14.21 -24.26 32.15
C ASP A 19 -15.04 -23.27 32.97
N TYR A 20 -15.46 -22.19 32.30
CA TYR A 20 -16.21 -21.11 32.94
C TYR A 20 -17.64 -21.53 33.32
N ALA A 21 -18.27 -22.42 32.56
CA ALA A 21 -19.59 -22.94 32.88
C ALA A 21 -19.57 -23.84 34.12
N GLY A 22 -18.56 -24.72 34.23
CA GLY A 22 -18.32 -25.53 35.43
C GLY A 22 -18.02 -24.66 36.64
N LEU A 23 -17.20 -23.61 36.47
CA LEU A 23 -16.90 -22.64 37.51
C LEU A 23 -18.16 -21.92 38.02
N ILE A 24 -19.05 -21.51 37.11
CA ILE A 24 -20.32 -20.86 37.49
C ILE A 24 -21.19 -21.79 38.34
N ASN A 25 -21.33 -23.05 37.95
CA ASN A 25 -22.10 -24.03 38.71
C ASN A 25 -21.48 -24.28 40.08
N TYR A 26 -20.17 -24.51 40.13
CA TYR A 26 -19.43 -24.71 41.37
C TYR A 26 -19.59 -23.52 42.33
N CYS A 27 -19.37 -22.28 41.86
CA CYS A 27 -19.52 -21.09 42.69
C CYS A 27 -20.97 -20.92 43.15
N THR A 28 -21.96 -21.23 42.30
CA THR A 28 -23.38 -21.16 42.66
C THR A 28 -23.71 -22.11 43.80
N ASP A 29 -23.29 -23.38 43.71
CA ASP A 29 -23.52 -24.37 44.76
C ASP A 29 -22.85 -23.95 46.08
N LYS A 30 -21.63 -23.42 46.02
CA LYS A 30 -20.91 -22.95 47.22
C LYS A 30 -21.52 -21.70 47.83
N LEU A 31 -21.99 -20.76 47.02
CA LEU A 31 -22.68 -19.56 47.49
C LEU A 31 -24.02 -19.86 48.15
N THR A 32 -24.69 -20.98 47.83
CA THR A 32 -25.87 -21.41 48.61
C THR A 32 -25.52 -21.82 50.04
N GLN A 33 -24.30 -22.29 50.27
CA GLN A 33 -23.81 -22.74 51.58
C GLN A 33 -23.16 -21.60 52.36
N ASP A 34 -22.45 -20.70 51.68
CA ASP A 34 -21.83 -19.51 52.23
C ASP A 34 -22.11 -18.28 51.34
N PRO A 35 -23.24 -17.59 51.55
CA PRO A 35 -23.63 -16.45 50.73
C PRO A 35 -22.84 -15.18 51.05
N THR A 36 -21.87 -15.23 51.97
CA THR A 36 -21.05 -14.09 52.38
C THR A 36 -19.62 -14.17 51.86
N HIS A 37 -19.30 -15.20 51.06
CA HIS A 37 -17.95 -15.42 50.56
C HIS A 37 -17.66 -14.58 49.29
N TYR A 38 -17.14 -13.37 49.48
CA TYR A 38 -16.89 -12.41 48.39
C TYR A 38 -16.07 -13.01 47.22
N LEU A 39 -15.05 -13.84 47.47
CA LEU A 39 -14.24 -14.45 46.40
C LEU A 39 -15.04 -15.36 45.46
N LEU A 40 -16.12 -16.00 45.94
CA LEU A 40 -16.94 -16.88 45.11
C LEU A 40 -17.82 -16.05 44.16
N TYR A 41 -18.38 -14.95 44.65
CA TYR A 41 -19.01 -13.94 43.78
C TYR A 41 -18.01 -13.36 42.78
N GLY A 42 -16.81 -13.00 43.24
CA GLY A 42 -15.74 -12.48 42.38
C GLY A 42 -15.34 -13.46 41.27
N ALA A 43 -15.20 -14.74 41.59
CA ALA A 43 -14.85 -15.78 40.63
C ALA A 43 -15.99 -16.08 39.65
N ARG A 44 -17.24 -16.11 40.12
CA ARG A 44 -18.41 -16.31 39.25
C ARG A 44 -18.63 -15.12 38.32
N GLY A 45 -18.45 -13.90 38.83
CA GLY A 45 -18.48 -12.68 38.04
C GLY A 45 -17.38 -12.63 36.98
N LYS A 46 -16.15 -13.06 37.30
CA LYS A 46 -15.09 -13.23 36.29
C LYS A 46 -15.48 -14.26 35.23
N ALA A 47 -16.05 -15.40 35.63
CA ALA A 47 -16.49 -16.41 34.66
C ALA A 47 -17.56 -15.87 33.70
N TYR A 48 -18.52 -15.07 34.21
CA TYR A 48 -19.49 -14.39 33.35
C TYR A 48 -18.85 -13.37 32.41
N LEU A 49 -17.81 -12.66 32.86
CA LEU A 49 -17.05 -11.73 32.01
C LEU A 49 -16.39 -12.45 30.83
N GLU A 50 -15.77 -13.61 31.07
CA GLU A 50 -15.11 -14.44 30.04
C GLU A 50 -16.12 -15.07 29.06
N LEU A 51 -17.38 -15.19 29.48
CA LEU A 51 -18.51 -15.61 28.64
C LEU A 51 -19.26 -14.42 28.01
N GLU A 52 -18.71 -13.20 28.13
CA GLU A 52 -19.29 -11.95 27.62
C GLU A 52 -20.69 -11.61 28.19
N GLU A 53 -21.07 -12.22 29.32
CA GLU A 53 -22.33 -11.95 30.01
C GLU A 53 -22.17 -10.76 30.97
N TYR A 54 -21.86 -9.58 30.42
CA TYR A 54 -21.39 -8.42 31.19
C TYR A 54 -22.35 -7.97 32.30
N THR A 55 -23.66 -8.00 32.08
CA THR A 55 -24.65 -7.64 33.12
C THR A 55 -24.55 -8.56 34.34
N LYS A 56 -24.47 -9.88 34.12
CA LYS A 56 -24.35 -10.84 35.23
C LYS A 56 -22.98 -10.73 35.91
N ALA A 57 -21.93 -10.46 35.13
CA ALA A 57 -20.62 -10.18 35.67
C ALA A 57 -20.65 -8.97 36.63
N ILE A 58 -21.26 -7.86 36.20
CA ILE A 58 -21.40 -6.63 37.01
C ILE A 58 -22.20 -6.90 38.29
N ASP A 59 -23.30 -7.64 38.20
CA ASP A 59 -24.13 -7.97 39.36
C ASP A 59 -23.35 -8.78 40.42
N ASP A 60 -22.68 -9.86 40.00
CA ASP A 60 -21.89 -10.70 40.90
C ASP A 60 -20.67 -9.95 41.47
N LEU A 61 -19.96 -9.18 40.64
CA LEU A 61 -18.81 -8.40 41.10
C LEU A 61 -19.25 -7.29 42.05
N SER A 62 -20.43 -6.70 41.85
CA SER A 62 -21.00 -5.74 42.79
C SER A 62 -21.38 -6.38 44.12
N ALA A 63 -21.95 -7.59 44.10
CA ALA A 63 -22.19 -8.37 45.32
C ALA A 63 -20.88 -8.71 46.05
N SER A 64 -19.83 -9.08 45.32
CA SER A 64 -18.49 -9.30 45.87
C SER A 64 -17.95 -8.03 46.55
N LEU A 65 -18.06 -6.88 45.89
CA LEU A 65 -17.50 -5.60 46.38
C LEU A 65 -18.33 -4.99 47.51
N LEU A 66 -19.61 -5.34 47.63
CA LEU A 66 -20.42 -5.01 48.80
C LEU A 66 -19.93 -5.74 50.06
N LEU A 67 -19.43 -6.97 49.90
CA LEU A 67 -18.89 -7.79 50.99
C LEU A 67 -17.43 -7.44 51.31
N ASN A 68 -16.65 -7.05 50.30
CA ASN A 68 -15.29 -6.58 50.47
C ASN A 68 -14.93 -5.51 49.42
N GLU A 69 -15.03 -4.24 49.83
CA GLU A 69 -14.80 -3.08 48.96
C GLU A 69 -13.34 -2.94 48.47
N THR A 70 -12.38 -3.54 49.18
CA THR A 70 -10.95 -3.49 48.85
C THR A 70 -10.48 -4.68 48.02
N TYR A 71 -11.41 -5.53 47.55
CA TYR A 71 -11.06 -6.65 46.69
C TYR A 71 -10.62 -6.16 45.30
N GLY A 72 -9.32 -5.90 45.15
CA GLY A 72 -8.73 -5.30 43.95
C GLY A 72 -9.03 -6.05 42.64
N MET A 73 -9.01 -7.38 42.63
CA MET A 73 -9.38 -8.15 41.42
C MET A 73 -10.87 -8.05 41.10
N GLY A 74 -11.74 -7.86 42.11
CA GLY A 74 -13.16 -7.62 41.90
C GLY A 74 -13.42 -6.26 41.26
N LEU A 75 -12.75 -5.21 41.75
CA LEU A 75 -12.77 -3.87 41.16
C LEU A 75 -12.28 -3.91 39.71
N TYR A 76 -11.14 -4.56 39.47
CA TYR A 76 -10.57 -4.70 38.12
C TYR A 76 -11.53 -5.38 37.14
N ASN A 77 -12.05 -6.56 37.50
CA ASN A 77 -12.96 -7.30 36.64
C ASN A 77 -14.26 -6.53 36.40
N ARG A 78 -14.77 -5.78 37.37
CA ARG A 78 -16.01 -4.99 37.21
C ARG A 78 -15.76 -3.78 36.32
N GLY A 79 -14.61 -3.15 36.45
CA GLY A 79 -14.15 -2.11 35.55
C GLY A 79 -14.07 -2.57 34.10
N ILE A 80 -13.54 -3.77 33.85
CA ILE A 80 -13.53 -4.37 32.50
C ILE A 80 -14.97 -4.66 32.00
N ALA A 81 -15.83 -5.23 32.85
CA ALA A 81 -17.23 -5.48 32.48
C ALA A 81 -17.98 -4.18 32.14
N TYR A 82 -17.71 -3.08 32.85
CA TYR A 82 -18.22 -1.76 32.53
C TYR A 82 -17.66 -1.22 31.21
N TYR A 83 -16.37 -1.41 30.93
CA TYR A 83 -15.76 -1.04 29.65
C TYR A 83 -16.47 -1.72 28.48
N PHE A 84 -16.63 -3.05 28.51
CA PHE A 84 -17.33 -3.78 27.45
C PHE A 84 -18.83 -3.48 27.37
N SER A 85 -19.43 -3.00 28.46
CA SER A 85 -20.80 -2.48 28.48
C SER A 85 -20.90 -0.99 28.07
N SER A 86 -19.80 -0.39 27.59
CA SER A 86 -19.69 1.02 27.21
C SER A 86 -19.95 2.03 28.35
N ASN A 87 -19.89 1.61 29.61
CA ASN A 87 -19.97 2.49 30.77
C ASN A 87 -18.57 2.95 31.20
N TYR A 88 -17.94 3.78 30.36
CA TYR A 88 -16.54 4.15 30.51
C TYR A 88 -16.23 4.93 31.80
N THR A 89 -17.16 5.75 32.29
CA THR A 89 -16.95 6.48 33.55
C THR A 89 -16.88 5.54 34.75
N ALA A 90 -17.83 4.60 34.87
CA ALA A 90 -17.78 3.60 35.94
C ALA A 90 -16.58 2.65 35.80
N ALA A 91 -16.17 2.35 34.56
CA ALA A 91 -14.96 1.58 34.30
C ALA A 91 -13.71 2.29 34.82
N ILE A 92 -13.55 3.59 34.56
CA ILE A 92 -12.41 4.39 35.05
C ILE A 92 -12.38 4.38 36.58
N ASP A 93 -13.51 4.65 37.24
CA ASP A 93 -13.60 4.70 38.70
C ASP A 93 -13.14 3.38 39.34
N ASP A 94 -13.68 2.25 38.85
CA ASP A 94 -13.35 0.93 39.35
C ASP A 94 -11.89 0.52 39.06
N LEU A 95 -11.39 0.78 37.85
CA LEU A 95 -10.02 0.42 37.47
C LEU A 95 -8.99 1.25 38.25
N GLN A 96 -9.25 2.53 38.50
CA GLN A 96 -8.38 3.37 39.33
C GLN A 96 -8.42 2.93 40.79
N ALA A 97 -9.59 2.60 41.33
CA ALA A 97 -9.71 2.03 42.67
C ALA A 97 -8.97 0.69 42.79
N ALA A 98 -9.03 -0.15 41.75
CA ALA A 98 -8.32 -1.42 41.67
C ALA A 98 -6.79 -1.22 41.74
N ASN A 99 -6.27 -0.22 41.02
CA ASN A 99 -4.84 0.11 41.03
C ASN A 99 -4.33 0.52 42.42
N GLN A 100 -5.17 1.20 43.21
CA GLN A 100 -4.84 1.56 44.61
C GLN A 100 -4.69 0.34 45.52
N GLN A 101 -5.24 -0.83 45.14
CA GLN A 101 -5.11 -2.09 45.88
C GLN A 101 -3.85 -2.90 45.52
N GLN A 102 -2.91 -2.33 44.74
CA GLN A 102 -1.62 -2.95 44.39
C GLN A 102 -1.75 -4.31 43.71
N ILE A 103 -2.78 -4.48 42.88
CA ILE A 103 -2.96 -5.67 42.05
C ILE A 103 -1.83 -5.81 41.02
N GLN A 104 -1.47 -7.04 40.66
CA GLN A 104 -0.39 -7.35 39.72
C GLN A 104 -0.83 -7.27 38.24
N VAL A 105 -1.89 -6.49 37.95
CA VAL A 105 -2.40 -6.29 36.59
C VAL A 105 -2.29 -4.82 36.25
N ASN A 106 -1.88 -4.53 35.01
CA ASN A 106 -1.83 -3.17 34.51
C ASN A 106 -3.25 -2.72 34.13
N VAL A 107 -3.69 -1.60 34.72
CA VAL A 107 -5.00 -1.00 34.42
C VAL A 107 -4.92 0.04 33.31
N ASP A 108 -3.73 0.56 33.00
CA ASP A 108 -3.52 1.68 32.08
C ASP A 108 -4.07 1.40 30.69
N TYR A 109 -4.03 0.13 30.25
CA TYR A 109 -4.62 -0.32 28.98
C TYR A 109 -6.10 0.05 28.89
N PHE A 110 -6.93 -0.44 29.82
CA PHE A 110 -8.37 -0.20 29.79
C PHE A 110 -8.74 1.22 30.20
N VAL A 111 -8.00 1.84 31.13
CA VAL A 111 -8.25 3.25 31.50
C VAL A 111 -7.93 4.17 30.32
N GLY A 112 -6.85 3.92 29.59
CA GLY A 112 -6.49 4.64 28.37
C GLY A 112 -7.57 4.53 27.30
N LEU A 113 -8.10 3.32 27.07
CA LEU A 113 -9.22 3.12 26.16
C LEU A 113 -10.49 3.85 26.62
N CYS A 114 -10.82 3.84 27.91
CA CYS A 114 -11.96 4.59 28.43
C CYS A 114 -11.79 6.11 28.22
N TYR A 115 -10.58 6.65 28.44
CA TYR A 115 -10.30 8.05 28.13
C TYR A 115 -10.43 8.34 26.63
N TYR A 116 -9.97 7.43 25.77
CA TYR A 116 -10.10 7.56 24.32
C TYR A 116 -11.58 7.62 23.89
N TYR A 117 -12.42 6.70 24.35
CA TYR A 117 -13.86 6.68 24.02
C TYR A 117 -14.68 7.80 24.66
N THR A 118 -14.14 8.44 25.70
CA THR A 118 -14.73 9.64 26.30
C THR A 118 -14.09 10.94 25.78
N GLU A 119 -13.33 10.85 24.69
CA GLU A 119 -12.67 11.98 23.99
C GLU A 119 -11.65 12.76 24.84
N GLN A 120 -11.17 12.17 25.93
CA GLN A 120 -10.11 12.70 26.78
C GLN A 120 -8.73 12.31 26.21
N TYR A 121 -8.45 12.77 24.98
CA TYR A 121 -7.33 12.28 24.17
C TYR A 121 -5.95 12.47 24.82
N GLU A 122 -5.68 13.57 25.50
CA GLU A 122 -4.38 13.79 26.18
C GLU A 122 -4.12 12.77 27.30
N SER A 123 -5.15 12.46 28.09
CA SER A 123 -5.07 11.44 29.13
C SER A 123 -4.92 10.03 28.54
N ALA A 124 -5.60 9.76 27.43
CA ALA A 124 -5.45 8.51 26.68
C ALA A 124 -4.02 8.36 26.13
N ILE A 125 -3.46 9.39 25.49
CA ILE A 125 -2.10 9.42 24.95
C ILE A 125 -1.06 9.09 26.03
N HIS A 126 -1.20 9.71 27.21
CA HIS A 126 -0.29 9.46 28.33
C HIS A 126 -0.31 7.98 28.75
N LEU A 127 -1.49 7.40 28.93
CA LEU A 127 -1.62 6.00 29.34
C LEU A 127 -1.20 5.02 28.23
N PHE A 128 -1.56 5.27 26.98
CA PHE A 128 -1.10 4.47 25.85
C PHE A 128 0.42 4.47 25.73
N SER A 129 1.08 5.58 26.06
CA SER A 129 2.55 5.63 26.08
C SER A 129 3.15 4.75 27.17
N SER A 130 2.57 4.77 28.38
CA SER A 130 2.92 3.83 29.47
C SER A 130 2.76 2.36 29.03
N VAL A 131 1.65 2.05 28.36
CA VAL A 131 1.34 0.69 27.88
C VAL A 131 2.32 0.20 26.83
N LEU A 132 2.66 1.06 25.85
CA LEU A 132 3.57 0.72 24.76
C LEU A 132 5.03 0.52 25.21
N ASP A 133 5.42 1.10 26.35
CA ASP A 133 6.71 0.84 26.98
C ASP A 133 6.74 -0.50 27.76
N SER A 134 5.61 -1.20 27.86
CA SER A 134 5.45 -2.46 28.59
C SER A 134 5.28 -3.67 27.67
N ALA A 135 5.29 -4.88 28.25
CA ALA A 135 5.04 -6.13 27.50
C ALA A 135 3.60 -6.27 26.95
N GLN A 136 2.71 -5.32 27.25
CA GLN A 136 1.31 -5.29 26.79
C GLN A 136 1.10 -4.42 25.54
N ALA A 137 2.19 -3.97 24.91
CA ALA A 137 2.12 -3.28 23.64
C ALA A 137 1.46 -4.17 22.58
N ASP A 138 0.35 -3.70 22.02
CA ASP A 138 -0.32 -4.33 20.88
C ASP A 138 -0.62 -3.29 19.79
N GLU A 139 -1.00 -3.80 18.62
CA GLU A 139 -1.35 -3.00 17.45
C GLU A 139 -2.51 -2.03 17.75
N TYR A 140 -3.48 -2.47 18.55
CA TYR A 140 -4.69 -1.72 18.81
C TYR A 140 -4.42 -0.44 19.61
N ILE A 141 -3.60 -0.51 20.66
CA ILE A 141 -3.22 0.67 21.45
C ILE A 141 -2.40 1.66 20.62
N LEU A 142 -1.53 1.15 19.73
CA LEU A 142 -0.76 1.98 18.83
C LEU A 142 -1.66 2.73 17.83
N GLU A 143 -2.70 2.07 17.32
CA GLU A 143 -3.73 2.68 16.47
C GLU A 143 -4.53 3.75 17.23
N CYS A 144 -5.01 3.43 18.43
CA CYS A 144 -5.74 4.40 19.26
C CYS A 144 -4.89 5.64 19.57
N ARG A 145 -3.59 5.47 19.87
CA ARG A 145 -2.68 6.59 20.14
C ARG A 145 -2.38 7.42 18.89
N ALA A 146 -2.17 6.79 17.73
CA ALA A 146 -2.03 7.49 16.45
C ALA A 146 -3.25 8.36 16.14
N ASN A 147 -4.44 7.82 16.35
CA ASN A 147 -5.71 8.53 16.15
C ASN A 147 -5.84 9.70 17.12
N ALA A 148 -5.51 9.49 18.40
CA ALA A 148 -5.53 10.55 19.41
C ALA A 148 -4.52 11.68 19.09
N TYR A 149 -3.32 11.36 18.62
CA TYR A 149 -2.34 12.34 18.15
C TYR A 149 -2.84 13.12 16.93
N THR A 150 -3.56 12.45 16.01
CA THR A 150 -4.16 13.11 14.85
C THR A 150 -5.21 14.14 15.28
N VAL A 151 -6.11 13.77 16.18
CA VAL A 151 -7.18 14.66 16.67
C VAL A 151 -6.62 15.83 17.49
N THR A 152 -5.55 15.61 18.25
CA THR A 152 -4.89 16.67 19.05
C THR A 152 -3.93 17.54 18.23
N GLY A 153 -3.75 17.25 16.93
CA GLY A 153 -2.88 18.02 16.03
C GLY A 153 -1.39 17.66 16.12
N GLN A 154 -1.03 16.62 16.87
CA GLN A 154 0.32 16.11 17.05
C GLN A 154 0.75 15.20 15.88
N SER A 155 0.72 15.76 14.66
CA SER A 155 0.86 15.02 13.38
C SER A 155 2.13 14.16 13.29
N GLN A 156 3.25 14.64 13.85
CA GLN A 156 4.52 13.90 13.84
C GLN A 156 4.47 12.61 14.68
N LEU A 157 3.83 12.68 15.85
CA LEU A 157 3.68 11.53 16.73
C LEU A 157 2.64 10.55 16.17
N ALA A 158 1.59 11.07 15.51
CA ALA A 158 0.66 10.24 14.76
C ALA A 158 1.36 9.45 13.64
N ALA A 159 2.17 10.13 12.83
CA ALA A 159 2.96 9.50 11.76
C ALA A 159 3.94 8.45 12.30
N ARG A 160 4.52 8.69 13.48
CA ARG A 160 5.39 7.73 14.19
C ARG A 160 4.65 6.43 14.52
N ASP A 161 3.49 6.54 15.15
CA ASP A 161 2.71 5.38 15.56
C ASP A 161 2.15 4.63 14.34
N GLN A 162 1.71 5.38 13.32
CA GLN A 162 1.29 4.85 12.03
C GLN A 162 2.38 4.02 11.35
N LEU A 163 3.61 4.52 11.32
CA LEU A 163 4.74 3.75 10.83
C LEU A 163 5.04 2.50 11.67
N GLY A 164 4.81 2.57 12.98
CA GLY A 164 4.91 1.41 13.86
C GLY A 164 3.86 0.33 13.56
N LEU A 165 2.62 0.70 13.22
CA LEU A 165 1.57 -0.25 12.82
C LEU A 165 1.96 -1.05 11.58
N LEU A 166 2.66 -0.40 10.64
CA LEU A 166 3.15 -1.04 9.44
C LEU A 166 4.08 -2.24 9.75
N GLN A 167 4.81 -2.18 10.87
CA GLN A 167 5.65 -3.28 11.36
C GLN A 167 4.83 -4.48 11.85
N PHE A 168 3.77 -4.24 12.64
CA PHE A 168 2.91 -5.31 13.16
C PHE A 168 2.25 -6.12 12.02
N HIS A 169 1.80 -5.46 10.96
CA HIS A 169 1.17 -6.12 9.82
C HIS A 169 2.12 -7.00 8.99
N LEU A 170 3.44 -6.81 9.08
CA LEU A 170 4.44 -7.55 8.32
C LEU A 170 4.89 -8.85 8.97
N ASP A 171 5.04 -8.84 10.29
CA ASP A 171 5.41 -10.04 11.05
C ASP A 171 4.33 -11.15 10.92
N ALA A 172 3.13 -10.78 10.45
CA ALA A 172 2.02 -11.66 10.13
C ALA A 172 2.00 -12.21 8.68
N ILE A 173 2.91 -11.80 7.79
CA ILE A 173 2.99 -12.25 6.38
C ILE A 173 4.28 -13.07 6.17
N PRO A 174 4.23 -14.42 6.21
CA PRO A 174 5.42 -15.29 6.10
C PRO A 174 6.14 -15.24 4.74
N GLU A 175 5.53 -14.63 3.72
CA GLU A 175 5.88 -14.84 2.30
C GLU A 175 6.90 -13.84 1.73
N LEU A 176 7.35 -12.87 2.52
CA LEU A 176 8.33 -11.86 2.08
C LEU A 176 9.78 -12.37 2.02
N GLU A 177 10.10 -13.51 2.63
CA GLU A 177 11.41 -14.16 2.46
C GLU A 177 11.63 -14.70 1.04
N THR A 178 10.56 -14.96 0.28
CA THR A 178 10.62 -15.61 -1.03
C THR A 178 10.99 -14.69 -2.21
N ILE A 179 11.00 -13.37 -2.04
CA ILE A 179 11.34 -12.43 -3.14
C ILE A 179 12.86 -12.27 -3.31
N ASN A 180 13.65 -12.63 -2.29
CA ASN A 180 15.11 -12.45 -2.31
C ASN A 180 15.89 -13.64 -2.92
N ALA A 181 15.22 -14.69 -3.43
CA ALA A 181 15.86 -15.96 -3.79
C ALA A 181 15.60 -16.44 -5.23
N ILE A 182 15.72 -15.57 -6.25
CA ILE A 182 15.87 -16.03 -7.64
C ILE A 182 17.07 -15.33 -8.25
N ASP A 183 18.23 -15.96 -8.04
CA ASP A 183 19.48 -15.63 -8.70
C ASP A 183 20.00 -16.85 -9.47
N SER A 184 20.80 -16.56 -10.50
CA SER A 184 21.47 -17.44 -11.46
C SER A 184 20.68 -17.91 -12.70
N THR A 185 20.94 -17.24 -13.84
CA THR A 185 21.61 -17.89 -14.99
C THR A 185 22.03 -16.85 -16.06
N PRO A 186 23.12 -17.11 -16.82
CA PRO A 186 23.82 -16.09 -17.59
C PRO A 186 23.36 -15.95 -19.05
N SER A 187 23.67 -14.78 -19.61
CA SER A 187 23.49 -14.35 -21.01
C SER A 187 24.10 -15.30 -22.05
N PRO A 188 23.49 -15.46 -23.26
CA PRO A 188 24.27 -15.93 -24.41
C PRO A 188 24.03 -15.16 -25.72
N VAL A 189 25.16 -14.90 -26.39
CA VAL A 189 25.37 -14.27 -27.71
C VAL A 189 25.45 -15.36 -28.80
N ALA A 190 24.61 -16.39 -28.77
CA ALA A 190 24.75 -17.53 -29.70
C ALA A 190 23.41 -18.22 -30.04
N GLU A 191 22.47 -17.55 -30.70
CA GLU A 191 21.16 -18.19 -31.02
C GLU A 191 20.53 -17.82 -32.38
N VAL A 192 21.29 -17.39 -33.39
CA VAL A 192 20.65 -17.00 -34.66
C VAL A 192 20.20 -18.21 -35.50
N ASP A 193 20.88 -19.35 -35.40
CA ASP A 193 20.56 -20.57 -36.19
C ASP A 193 19.71 -21.62 -35.45
N THR A 194 19.64 -21.57 -34.11
CA THR A 194 18.84 -22.51 -33.29
C THR A 194 17.37 -22.10 -33.14
N PHE A 195 17.04 -20.83 -33.38
CA PHE A 195 15.68 -20.33 -33.21
C PHE A 195 14.69 -20.96 -34.20
N TRP A 196 15.02 -20.94 -35.50
CA TRP A 196 14.11 -21.43 -36.54
C TRP A 196 13.95 -22.96 -36.54
N SER A 197 14.92 -23.70 -36.01
CA SER A 197 14.82 -25.17 -35.90
C SER A 197 13.75 -25.61 -34.90
N CYS A 198 13.31 -24.72 -34.00
CA CYS A 198 12.23 -24.97 -33.06
C CYS A 198 10.83 -24.82 -33.68
N PHE A 199 10.74 -24.37 -34.93
CA PHE A 199 9.49 -24.18 -35.65
C PHE A 199 9.40 -25.10 -36.86
N THR A 200 8.22 -25.68 -37.09
CA THR A 200 7.92 -26.44 -38.30
C THR A 200 7.22 -25.55 -39.31
N GLU A 201 7.69 -25.51 -40.56
CA GLU A 201 7.00 -24.82 -41.65
C GLU A 201 5.72 -25.59 -42.03
N MET A 202 4.59 -24.89 -42.08
CA MET A 202 3.28 -25.48 -42.34
C MET A 202 2.79 -25.08 -43.74
N CYS A 203 2.24 -26.04 -44.50
CA CYS A 203 1.49 -25.76 -45.71
C CYS A 203 0.01 -25.48 -45.40
N PHE A 204 -0.60 -24.54 -46.14
CA PHE A 204 -2.02 -24.17 -45.98
C PHE A 204 -3.00 -25.34 -46.15
N LEU A 205 -2.57 -26.42 -46.82
CA LEU A 205 -3.43 -27.49 -47.34
C LEU A 205 -3.12 -28.90 -46.79
N SER A 206 -2.35 -29.04 -45.71
CA SER A 206 -2.16 -30.36 -45.08
C SER A 206 -2.87 -30.49 -43.73
N GLN A 207 -4.01 -31.18 -43.79
CA GLN A 207 -4.58 -32.07 -42.78
C GLN A 207 -5.30 -31.45 -41.57
N THR A 208 -6.63 -31.38 -41.75
CA THR A 208 -7.64 -32.01 -40.86
C THR A 208 -7.14 -32.62 -39.55
N GLY A 209 -7.53 -32.03 -38.42
CA GLY A 209 -7.80 -32.77 -37.18
C GLY A 209 -6.97 -32.45 -35.95
N SER A 210 -5.81 -31.77 -36.05
CA SER A 210 -4.98 -31.54 -34.86
C SER A 210 -5.38 -30.27 -34.11
N MET A 211 -6.00 -30.42 -32.93
CA MET A 211 -6.22 -29.34 -31.97
C MET A 211 -4.90 -28.98 -31.27
N LEU A 212 -3.93 -28.47 -32.01
CA LEU A 212 -2.65 -28.07 -31.44
C LEU A 212 -2.70 -26.64 -30.93
N SER A 213 -2.33 -26.46 -29.66
CA SER A 213 -1.99 -25.18 -29.09
C SER A 213 -0.50 -24.87 -29.34
N GLY A 214 -0.19 -23.61 -29.61
CA GLY A 214 1.19 -23.23 -29.91
C GLY A 214 1.37 -21.79 -30.35
N ILE A 215 2.60 -21.46 -30.71
CA ILE A 215 2.98 -20.19 -31.32
C ILE A 215 3.08 -20.37 -32.83
N TYR A 216 2.50 -19.45 -33.59
CA TYR A 216 2.67 -19.37 -35.04
C TYR A 216 3.31 -18.06 -35.45
N ILE A 217 4.10 -18.14 -36.52
CA ILE A 217 4.73 -17.00 -37.17
C ILE A 217 4.26 -16.98 -38.63
N LEU A 218 3.70 -15.87 -39.08
CA LEU A 218 3.39 -15.64 -40.49
C LEU A 218 4.49 -14.76 -41.08
N ARG A 219 5.05 -15.15 -42.23
CA ARG A 219 5.93 -14.31 -43.04
C ARG A 219 5.13 -13.80 -44.23
N PHE A 220 5.25 -12.51 -44.53
CA PHE A 220 4.55 -11.87 -45.64
C PHE A 220 5.49 -11.56 -46.80
N THR A 221 4.94 -11.34 -47.98
CA THR A 221 5.69 -11.07 -49.22
C THR A 221 6.61 -9.84 -49.13
N ASN A 222 6.32 -8.88 -48.25
CA ASN A 222 7.13 -7.70 -47.99
C ASN A 222 8.24 -7.90 -46.93
N GLN A 223 8.56 -9.15 -46.59
CA GLN A 223 9.55 -9.53 -45.58
C GLN A 223 9.22 -9.12 -44.13
N GLU A 224 7.95 -8.80 -43.86
CA GLU A 224 7.47 -8.61 -42.49
C GLU A 224 6.97 -9.93 -41.89
N PHE A 225 6.80 -9.93 -40.58
CA PHE A 225 6.39 -11.08 -39.79
C PHE A 225 5.17 -10.76 -38.90
N TYR A 226 4.40 -11.76 -38.52
CA TYR A 226 3.37 -11.68 -37.49
C TYR A 226 3.59 -12.84 -36.53
N VAL A 227 3.62 -12.59 -35.22
CA VAL A 227 3.75 -13.64 -34.20
C VAL A 227 2.47 -13.73 -33.39
N GLY A 228 1.91 -14.91 -33.20
CA GLY A 228 0.74 -15.05 -32.33
C GLY A 228 0.62 -16.40 -31.65
N LYS A 229 -0.13 -16.43 -30.54
CA LYS A 229 -0.57 -17.66 -29.90
C LYS A 229 -1.87 -18.20 -30.47
N ALA A 230 -2.00 -19.53 -30.54
CA ALA A 230 -3.21 -20.22 -30.91
C ALA A 230 -3.54 -21.30 -29.88
N LYS A 231 -4.77 -21.29 -29.34
CA LYS A 231 -5.32 -22.46 -28.61
C LYS A 231 -5.72 -23.58 -29.56
N ASN A 232 -6.08 -23.20 -30.79
CA ASN A 232 -6.35 -24.09 -31.91
C ASN A 232 -5.79 -23.42 -33.17
N ILE A 233 -4.67 -23.95 -33.68
CA ILE A 233 -3.96 -23.36 -34.81
C ILE A 233 -4.79 -23.32 -36.09
N SER A 234 -5.58 -24.35 -36.37
CA SER A 234 -6.42 -24.41 -37.58
C SER A 234 -7.44 -23.29 -37.65
N ASN A 235 -8.10 -22.96 -36.53
CA ASN A 235 -9.05 -21.85 -36.48
C ASN A 235 -8.36 -20.50 -36.66
N ARG A 236 -7.18 -20.34 -36.06
CA ARG A 236 -6.45 -19.08 -36.10
C ARG A 236 -5.90 -18.77 -37.49
N LEU A 237 -5.35 -19.77 -38.18
CA LEU A 237 -4.89 -19.61 -39.57
C LEU A 237 -6.04 -19.29 -40.54
N LYS A 238 -7.21 -19.94 -40.38
CA LYS A 238 -8.42 -19.60 -41.15
C LYS A 238 -8.87 -18.15 -40.95
N GLN A 239 -8.76 -17.63 -39.73
CA GLN A 239 -9.07 -16.23 -39.43
C GLN A 239 -8.09 -15.30 -40.16
N HIS A 240 -6.79 -15.55 -40.02
CA HIS A 240 -5.75 -14.70 -40.63
C HIS A 240 -5.77 -14.70 -42.15
N HIS A 241 -6.07 -15.84 -42.80
CA HIS A 241 -6.23 -15.90 -44.26
C HIS A 241 -7.36 -14.99 -44.79
N ARG A 242 -8.40 -14.76 -43.99
CA ARG A 242 -9.47 -13.83 -44.37
C ARG A 242 -9.06 -12.37 -44.23
N THR A 243 -8.09 -12.10 -43.37
CA THR A 243 -7.62 -10.74 -43.05
C THR A 243 -6.42 -10.32 -43.89
N TYR A 244 -5.51 -11.25 -44.20
CA TYR A 244 -4.26 -10.99 -44.90
C TYR A 244 -4.16 -11.88 -46.14
N SER A 245 -4.08 -11.26 -47.31
CA SER A 245 -3.95 -11.94 -48.61
C SER A 245 -2.50 -12.18 -49.04
N ASP A 246 -1.53 -11.63 -48.30
CA ASP A 246 -0.11 -11.55 -48.67
C ASP A 246 0.80 -12.43 -47.80
N ILE A 247 0.23 -13.44 -47.12
CA ILE A 247 0.99 -14.42 -46.33
C ILE A 247 1.78 -15.32 -47.30
N GLU A 248 3.11 -15.33 -47.16
CA GLU A 248 4.04 -16.12 -47.97
C GLU A 248 4.36 -17.47 -47.30
N ARG A 249 4.64 -17.48 -45.99
CA ARG A 249 5.01 -18.69 -45.23
C ARG A 249 4.40 -18.69 -43.83
N ILE A 250 4.26 -19.89 -43.26
CA ILE A 250 3.74 -20.10 -41.90
C ILE A 250 4.68 -21.03 -41.16
N TYR A 251 5.09 -20.64 -39.96
CA TYR A 251 5.89 -21.45 -39.05
C TYR A 251 5.11 -21.70 -37.76
N PHE A 252 5.23 -22.89 -37.17
CA PHE A 252 4.51 -23.25 -35.95
C PHE A 252 5.36 -24.05 -34.97
N LYS A 253 5.23 -23.71 -33.68
CA LYS A 253 5.82 -24.42 -32.54
C LYS A 253 4.71 -24.83 -31.58
N ALA A 254 4.60 -26.12 -31.28
CA ALA A 254 3.61 -26.63 -30.32
C ALA A 254 4.01 -26.25 -28.90
N VAL A 255 3.07 -25.71 -28.12
CA VAL A 255 3.31 -25.17 -26.77
C VAL A 255 2.08 -25.42 -25.90
N ALA A 256 2.30 -25.82 -24.65
CA ALA A 256 1.22 -26.06 -23.68
C ALA A 256 0.45 -24.77 -23.36
N LEU A 257 -0.87 -24.88 -23.18
CA LEU A 257 -1.77 -23.74 -22.97
C LEU A 257 -1.34 -22.80 -21.84
N GLN A 258 -0.79 -23.35 -20.75
CA GLN A 258 -0.41 -22.62 -19.54
C GLN A 258 0.77 -21.66 -19.73
N VAL A 259 1.62 -21.88 -20.75
CA VAL A 259 2.81 -21.04 -21.02
C VAL A 259 2.73 -20.33 -22.38
N LEU A 260 1.56 -20.33 -23.03
CA LEU A 260 1.40 -19.72 -24.35
C LEU A 260 1.70 -18.22 -24.39
N LEU A 261 1.42 -17.50 -23.30
CA LEU A 261 1.69 -16.07 -23.24
C LEU A 261 3.19 -15.80 -23.12
N ASP A 262 3.87 -16.52 -22.23
CA ASP A 262 5.30 -16.38 -22.00
C ASP A 262 6.10 -16.76 -23.25
N GLU A 263 5.69 -17.84 -23.93
CA GLU A 263 6.34 -18.30 -25.15
C GLU A 263 6.08 -17.37 -26.36
N GLU A 264 4.89 -16.76 -26.45
CA GLU A 264 4.59 -15.73 -27.46
C GLU A 264 5.50 -14.51 -27.27
N ASN A 265 5.62 -14.04 -26.02
CA ASN A 265 6.47 -12.90 -25.66
C ASN A 265 7.95 -13.20 -25.91
N ALA A 266 8.43 -14.40 -25.54
CA ALA A 266 9.80 -14.83 -25.80
C ALA A 266 10.11 -14.92 -27.29
N THR A 267 9.17 -15.43 -28.10
CA THR A 267 9.31 -15.52 -29.56
C THR A 267 9.40 -14.13 -30.20
N ILE A 268 8.51 -13.21 -29.79
CA ILE A 268 8.52 -11.81 -30.26
C ILE A 268 9.86 -11.15 -29.92
N ALA A 269 10.28 -11.23 -28.66
CA ALA A 269 11.53 -10.63 -28.18
C ALA A 269 12.76 -11.20 -28.93
N HIS A 270 12.78 -12.50 -29.22
CA HIS A 270 13.84 -13.12 -29.98
C HIS A 270 13.89 -12.60 -31.42
N MET A 271 12.76 -12.57 -32.13
CA MET A 271 12.68 -12.05 -33.50
C MET A 271 13.03 -10.56 -33.60
N GLN A 272 12.69 -9.77 -32.59
CA GLN A 272 13.09 -8.36 -32.51
C GLN A 272 14.60 -8.21 -32.34
N ARG A 273 15.26 -9.05 -31.52
CA ARG A 273 16.74 -9.06 -31.40
C ARG A 273 17.45 -9.41 -32.70
N MET A 274 16.81 -10.20 -33.57
CA MET A 274 17.30 -10.50 -34.93
C MET A 274 17.07 -9.35 -35.92
N GLY A 275 16.42 -8.25 -35.51
CA GLY A 275 16.13 -7.09 -36.37
C GLY A 275 14.97 -7.32 -37.35
N LEU A 276 14.12 -8.33 -37.13
CA LEU A 276 12.98 -8.63 -38.00
C LEU A 276 11.81 -7.67 -37.75
N ARG A 277 11.11 -7.28 -38.82
CA ARG A 277 9.96 -6.37 -38.75
C ARG A 277 8.67 -7.13 -38.45
N ILE A 278 8.02 -6.86 -37.31
CA ILE A 278 6.81 -7.58 -36.86
C ILE A 278 5.57 -6.68 -36.90
N ARG A 279 4.55 -7.05 -37.69
CA ARG A 279 3.32 -6.28 -37.97
C ARG A 279 2.40 -6.07 -36.77
N ASN A 280 2.29 -7.06 -35.89
CA ASN A 280 1.34 -7.05 -34.78
C ASN A 280 1.94 -6.62 -33.44
N LEU A 281 3.14 -6.06 -33.48
CA LEU A 281 3.62 -5.22 -32.40
C LEU A 281 2.76 -3.95 -32.40
N LYS A 282 1.89 -3.83 -31.39
CA LYS A 282 1.50 -2.49 -30.94
C LYS A 282 2.81 -1.76 -30.67
N GLN A 283 3.01 -0.57 -31.27
CA GLN A 283 4.15 0.33 -31.05
C GLN A 283 4.89 0.01 -29.75
N LEU A 284 6.16 -0.38 -29.86
CA LEU A 284 7.07 -0.73 -28.75
C LEU A 284 6.67 0.00 -27.48
N SER A 285 6.23 -0.76 -26.47
CA SER A 285 5.87 -0.16 -25.21
C SER A 285 7.15 0.32 -24.54
N PHE A 286 7.13 1.52 -23.96
CA PHE A 286 8.21 2.08 -23.14
C PHE A 286 8.86 1.07 -22.17
N LEU A 287 8.10 0.09 -21.68
CA LEU A 287 8.55 -0.97 -20.78
C LEU A 287 9.38 -2.06 -21.45
N ASP A 288 9.29 -2.22 -22.76
CA ASP A 288 10.16 -3.12 -23.53
C ASP A 288 11.57 -2.52 -23.69
N LEU A 289 11.70 -1.18 -23.64
CA LEU A 289 12.98 -0.45 -23.59
C LEU A 289 13.57 -0.38 -22.18
N PHE A 290 12.71 -0.49 -21.16
CA PHE A 290 13.06 -0.46 -19.75
C PHE A 290 12.81 -1.85 -19.14
N ASN A 291 13.61 -2.84 -19.53
CA ASN A 291 13.47 -4.23 -19.07
C ASN A 291 13.55 -4.36 -17.53
N THR A 292 13.22 -5.53 -17.00
CA THR A 292 13.21 -5.79 -15.55
C THR A 292 14.53 -5.44 -14.84
N HIS A 293 15.67 -5.55 -15.55
CA HIS A 293 16.96 -5.16 -14.99
C HIS A 293 17.10 -3.63 -14.86
N HIS A 294 16.79 -2.86 -15.91
CA HIS A 294 16.78 -1.38 -15.85
C HIS A 294 15.75 -0.86 -14.85
N GLN A 295 14.60 -1.52 -14.73
CA GLN A 295 13.58 -1.24 -13.73
C GLN A 295 14.10 -1.38 -12.30
N ARG A 296 14.70 -2.55 -11.98
CA ARG A 296 15.31 -2.78 -10.66
C ARG A 296 16.41 -1.77 -10.37
N ARG A 297 17.28 -1.53 -11.36
CA ARG A 297 18.38 -0.57 -11.25
C ARG A 297 17.85 0.85 -11.00
N TRP A 298 16.78 1.26 -11.67
CA TRP A 298 16.15 2.57 -11.46
C TRP A 298 15.49 2.72 -10.08
N VAL A 299 14.85 1.68 -9.56
CA VAL A 299 14.29 1.72 -8.20
C VAL A 299 15.40 1.76 -7.14
N ASN A 300 16.47 0.98 -7.33
CA ASN A 300 17.49 0.75 -6.30
C ASN A 300 18.73 1.66 -6.40
N GLN A 301 19.03 2.22 -7.58
CA GLN A 301 20.13 3.15 -7.81
C GLN A 301 19.54 4.53 -8.10
N LEU A 302 19.50 5.36 -7.06
CA LEU A 302 18.80 6.64 -7.10
C LEU A 302 19.43 7.65 -8.07
N ASP A 303 20.72 7.50 -8.37
CA ASP A 303 21.52 8.27 -9.32
C ASP A 303 21.35 7.85 -10.79
N TYR A 304 20.81 6.65 -11.04
CA TYR A 304 20.65 6.15 -12.40
C TYR A 304 19.62 6.99 -13.14
N SER A 305 19.96 7.56 -14.29
CA SER A 305 19.02 8.23 -15.20
C SER A 305 19.20 7.81 -16.65
N PHE A 306 18.07 7.69 -17.36
CA PHE A 306 18.02 7.37 -18.78
C PHE A 306 16.99 8.27 -19.44
N ILE A 307 17.46 9.17 -20.30
CA ILE A 307 16.61 10.08 -21.06
C ILE A 307 16.75 9.72 -22.54
N SER A 308 15.63 9.44 -23.18
CA SER A 308 15.56 9.23 -24.63
C SER A 308 14.18 9.63 -25.17
N GLY A 309 14.04 9.68 -26.49
CA GLY A 309 12.78 10.04 -27.14
C GLY A 309 12.60 11.54 -27.33
N THR A 310 11.45 11.90 -27.90
CA THR A 310 11.07 13.27 -28.18
C THR A 310 9.84 13.62 -27.36
N LYS A 311 9.84 14.84 -26.82
CA LYS A 311 8.68 15.44 -26.16
C LYS A 311 7.41 15.26 -26.99
N TYR A 312 6.30 14.98 -26.31
CA TYR A 312 5.00 14.89 -26.97
C TYR A 312 4.46 16.30 -27.29
N ASP A 313 3.89 16.48 -28.48
CA ASP A 313 3.28 17.75 -28.85
C ASP A 313 1.96 17.56 -29.62
N ASN A 314 0.97 18.38 -29.28
CA ASN A 314 -0.35 18.34 -29.91
C ASN A 314 -1.06 19.69 -29.74
N GLN A 315 -1.24 20.41 -30.86
CA GLN A 315 -1.82 21.75 -30.84
C GLN A 315 -3.27 21.80 -30.31
N ALA A 316 -4.11 20.83 -30.67
CA ALA A 316 -5.50 20.81 -30.21
C ALA A 316 -5.60 20.60 -28.68
N ILE A 317 -4.68 19.82 -28.10
CA ILE A 317 -4.59 19.66 -26.64
C ILE A 317 -4.09 20.95 -25.98
N ARG A 318 -3.10 21.64 -26.58
CA ARG A 318 -2.62 22.94 -26.06
C ARG A 318 -3.75 23.95 -25.94
N GLU A 319 -4.46 24.19 -27.04
CA GLU A 319 -5.54 25.17 -27.12
C GLU A 319 -6.63 24.92 -26.07
N LYS A 320 -6.90 23.64 -25.74
CA LYS A 320 -7.86 23.25 -24.70
C LYS A 320 -7.47 23.75 -23.31
N PHE A 321 -6.17 23.80 -22.99
CA PHE A 321 -5.66 24.11 -21.64
C PHE A 321 -4.98 25.48 -21.51
N THR A 322 -4.74 26.18 -22.62
CA THR A 322 -4.04 27.48 -22.65
C THR A 322 -4.61 28.49 -21.64
N ASN A 323 -5.93 28.63 -21.55
CA ASN A 323 -6.54 29.59 -20.63
C ASN A 323 -6.34 29.19 -19.16
N GLN A 324 -6.37 27.90 -18.84
CA GLN A 324 -6.11 27.41 -17.47
C GLN A 324 -4.66 27.62 -17.09
N PHE A 325 -3.73 27.38 -18.01
CA PHE A 325 -2.32 27.65 -17.77
C PHE A 325 -2.04 29.15 -17.57
N LYS A 326 -2.64 30.02 -18.39
CA LYS A 326 -2.58 31.48 -18.18
C LYS A 326 -3.11 31.90 -16.81
N SER A 327 -4.21 31.31 -16.33
CA SER A 327 -4.71 31.56 -14.98
C SER A 327 -3.76 31.03 -13.90
N LEU A 328 -3.10 29.90 -14.11
CA LEU A 328 -2.09 29.39 -13.19
C LEU A 328 -0.89 30.35 -13.10
N GLN A 329 -0.43 30.90 -14.23
CA GLN A 329 0.66 31.87 -14.29
C GLN A 329 0.41 33.15 -13.48
N GLN A 330 -0.85 33.46 -13.16
CA GLN A 330 -1.21 34.61 -12.32
C GLN A 330 -1.13 34.30 -10.82
N ARG A 331 -0.92 33.04 -10.42
CA ARG A 331 -0.81 32.65 -9.00
C ARG A 331 0.60 32.91 -8.48
N SER A 332 0.71 33.43 -7.26
CA SER A 332 1.99 33.72 -6.59
C SER A 332 2.91 32.50 -6.47
N TYR A 333 2.35 31.32 -6.26
CA TYR A 333 3.08 30.06 -6.14
C TYR A 333 3.40 29.39 -7.49
N CYS A 334 3.06 29.98 -8.64
CA CYS A 334 3.18 29.29 -9.94
C CYS A 334 4.61 28.78 -10.23
N ASN A 335 5.62 29.62 -10.02
CA ASN A 335 7.02 29.25 -10.27
C ASN A 335 7.47 28.14 -9.33
N GLU A 336 7.07 28.22 -8.07
CA GLU A 336 7.39 27.22 -7.05
C GLU A 336 6.71 25.89 -7.36
N LEU A 337 5.43 25.92 -7.73
CA LEU A 337 4.69 24.73 -8.19
C LEU A 337 5.41 24.06 -9.37
N ILE A 338 5.80 24.82 -10.40
CA ILE A 338 6.53 24.27 -11.55
C ILE A 338 7.84 23.63 -11.11
N ARG A 339 8.59 24.27 -10.20
CA ARG A 339 9.85 23.74 -9.66
C ARG A 339 9.64 22.41 -8.93
N LEU A 340 8.66 22.32 -8.04
CA LEU A 340 8.35 21.10 -7.27
C LEU A 340 7.84 19.96 -8.16
N LEU A 341 6.97 20.27 -9.13
CA LEU A 341 6.50 19.29 -10.13
C LEU A 341 7.67 18.78 -10.99
N SER A 342 8.61 19.65 -11.33
CA SER A 342 9.82 19.29 -12.09
C SER A 342 10.69 18.31 -11.31
N ALA A 343 10.98 18.64 -10.04
CA ALA A 343 11.76 17.77 -9.16
C ALA A 343 11.12 16.38 -9.01
N TYR A 344 9.79 16.32 -8.83
CA TYR A 344 9.08 15.05 -8.74
C TYR A 344 9.16 14.23 -10.04
N ILE A 345 8.87 14.85 -11.18
CA ILE A 345 8.85 14.14 -12.47
C ILE A 345 10.23 13.60 -12.81
N GLU A 346 11.26 14.42 -12.65
CA GLU A 346 12.64 14.03 -12.91
C GLU A 346 13.09 12.90 -11.98
N ALA A 347 12.78 13.00 -10.69
CA ALA A 347 13.25 12.03 -9.71
C ALA A 347 12.46 10.72 -9.72
N THR A 348 11.18 10.72 -10.13
CA THR A 348 10.27 9.59 -9.85
C THR A 348 9.63 8.95 -11.09
N ILE A 349 9.66 9.60 -12.26
CA ILE A 349 9.07 9.06 -13.49
C ILE A 349 10.19 8.57 -14.42
N PRO A 350 10.25 7.25 -14.71
CA PRO A 350 11.28 6.72 -15.60
C PRO A 350 11.14 7.33 -16.99
N ASN A 351 12.25 7.91 -17.48
CA ASN A 351 12.37 8.59 -18.78
C ASN A 351 11.11 9.40 -19.13
N TYR A 352 10.84 10.42 -18.32
CA TYR A 352 9.63 11.23 -18.39
C TYR A 352 9.36 11.82 -19.78
N LEU A 353 10.39 12.10 -20.60
CA LEU A 353 10.20 12.59 -21.97
C LEU A 353 9.56 11.56 -22.90
N ALA A 354 10.11 10.34 -22.97
CA ALA A 354 9.54 9.30 -23.83
C ALA A 354 8.19 8.78 -23.34
N SER A 355 7.95 8.83 -22.03
CA SER A 355 6.76 8.27 -21.41
C SER A 355 5.60 9.27 -21.27
N GLU A 356 5.84 10.56 -21.60
CA GLU A 356 4.83 11.62 -21.59
C GLU A 356 3.61 11.25 -22.43
N TYR A 357 2.44 11.60 -21.92
CA TYR A 357 1.11 11.39 -22.50
C TYR A 357 0.66 9.92 -22.60
N ASN A 358 1.57 9.02 -22.95
CA ASN A 358 1.31 7.59 -23.09
C ASN A 358 1.17 6.89 -21.75
N TYR A 359 2.00 7.28 -20.77
CA TYR A 359 1.99 6.70 -19.43
C TYR A 359 1.55 7.72 -18.40
N TRP A 360 2.24 8.87 -18.37
CA TRP A 360 1.93 9.91 -17.40
C TRP A 360 1.25 11.12 -18.05
N SER A 361 0.50 11.86 -17.24
CA SER A 361 -0.14 13.10 -17.63
C SER A 361 -0.25 14.04 -16.44
N ILE A 362 -0.18 15.34 -16.73
CA ILE A 362 -0.36 16.40 -15.74
C ILE A 362 -1.58 17.27 -16.03
N SER A 363 -2.38 17.52 -15.00
CA SER A 363 -3.52 18.43 -15.06
C SER A 363 -3.16 19.83 -14.56
N CYS A 364 -3.86 20.85 -15.04
CA CYS A 364 -3.69 22.25 -14.63
C CYS A 364 -5.07 22.82 -14.25
N LEU A 365 -5.22 23.24 -13.00
CA LEU A 365 -6.47 23.77 -12.43
C LEU A 365 -7.71 22.92 -12.81
N PRO A 366 -7.75 21.63 -12.42
CA PRO A 366 -8.83 20.72 -12.79
C PRO A 366 -10.20 21.17 -12.27
N LYS A 367 -11.08 21.60 -13.17
CA LYS A 367 -12.42 22.14 -12.84
C LYS A 367 -13.39 21.14 -12.21
N TYR A 368 -13.14 19.84 -12.34
CA TYR A 368 -13.99 18.80 -11.75
C TYR A 368 -13.69 18.54 -10.27
N LEU A 369 -12.59 19.10 -9.74
CA LEU A 369 -12.18 19.01 -8.33
C LEU A 369 -12.38 20.35 -7.59
N LYS A 370 -13.34 21.17 -8.05
CA LYS A 370 -13.55 22.56 -7.59
C LYS A 370 -13.75 22.72 -6.09
N LYS A 371 -14.24 21.69 -5.39
CA LYS A 371 -14.43 21.74 -3.93
C LYS A 371 -13.11 21.63 -3.15
N ASP A 372 -12.07 21.08 -3.79
CA ASP A 372 -10.87 20.63 -3.07
C ASP A 372 -9.68 21.58 -3.26
N LYS A 373 -9.81 22.69 -4.00
CA LYS A 373 -8.70 23.61 -4.34
C LYS A 373 -7.49 22.91 -5.01
N CYS A 374 -7.70 21.79 -5.70
CA CYS A 374 -6.64 21.10 -6.44
C CYS A 374 -6.09 21.99 -7.57
N VAL A 375 -4.78 22.25 -7.56
CA VAL A 375 -4.12 23.10 -8.57
C VAL A 375 -3.45 22.31 -9.67
N SER A 376 -2.91 21.14 -9.34
CA SER A 376 -2.23 20.25 -10.27
C SER A 376 -2.29 18.81 -9.77
N ARG A 377 -2.22 17.86 -10.70
CA ARG A 377 -2.16 16.43 -10.40
C ARG A 377 -1.42 15.72 -11.50
N ILE A 378 -0.48 14.88 -11.12
CA ILE A 378 0.24 13.96 -12.00
C ILE A 378 -0.43 12.60 -11.86
N ASN A 379 -0.75 11.99 -13.00
CA ASN A 379 -1.37 10.68 -13.06
C ASN A 379 -0.52 9.75 -13.92
N ILE A 380 -0.45 8.48 -13.55
CA ILE A 380 0.03 7.38 -14.40
C ILE A 380 -1.16 6.49 -14.74
N HIS A 381 -1.49 6.36 -16.02
CA HIS A 381 -2.67 5.60 -16.49
C HIS A 381 -3.98 5.92 -15.71
N ALA A 382 -4.22 7.22 -15.45
CA ALA A 382 -5.36 7.75 -14.68
C ALA A 382 -5.36 7.47 -13.17
N VAL A 383 -4.33 6.81 -12.63
CA VAL A 383 -4.08 6.73 -11.18
C VAL A 383 -3.26 7.95 -10.76
N PRO A 384 -3.72 8.77 -9.80
CA PRO A 384 -2.92 9.87 -9.28
C PRO A 384 -1.70 9.33 -8.54
N VAL A 385 -0.55 9.94 -8.80
CA VAL A 385 0.71 9.64 -8.11
C VAL A 385 1.21 10.83 -7.29
N LEU A 386 0.81 12.04 -7.70
CA LEU A 386 0.98 13.28 -6.94
C LEU A 386 -0.25 14.16 -7.16
N SER A 387 -0.83 14.66 -6.07
CA SER A 387 -1.85 15.72 -6.10
C SER A 387 -1.37 16.93 -5.32
N VAL A 388 -1.57 18.12 -5.88
CA VAL A 388 -1.18 19.40 -5.27
C VAL A 388 -2.43 20.23 -5.04
N PHE A 389 -2.55 20.75 -3.82
CA PHE A 389 -3.69 21.52 -3.36
C PHE A 389 -3.24 22.89 -2.88
N GLU A 390 -4.03 23.92 -3.19
CA GLU A 390 -3.85 25.27 -2.68
C GLU A 390 -4.51 25.36 -1.29
N GLU A 391 -3.74 25.67 -0.25
CA GLU A 391 -4.31 25.97 1.07
C GLU A 391 -4.75 27.45 1.13
N ASN A 392 -3.82 28.33 0.77
CA ASN A 392 -3.97 29.78 0.68
C ASN A 392 -3.18 30.31 -0.54
N ASP A 393 -3.14 31.63 -0.74
CA ASP A 393 -2.52 32.25 -1.93
C ASP A 393 -1.01 32.00 -2.07
N THR A 394 -0.33 31.43 -1.06
CA THR A 394 1.14 31.22 -1.08
C THR A 394 1.59 29.81 -0.70
N SER A 395 0.74 28.99 -0.06
CA SER A 395 1.09 27.64 0.39
C SER A 395 0.33 26.52 -0.35
N LEU A 396 1.06 25.44 -0.56
CA LEU A 396 0.63 24.22 -1.22
C LEU A 396 0.76 23.03 -0.28
N THR A 397 -0.27 22.18 -0.28
CA THR A 397 -0.21 20.83 0.28
C THR A 397 0.08 19.84 -0.84
N MET A 398 0.96 18.89 -0.56
CA MET A 398 1.38 17.83 -1.45
C MET A 398 0.84 16.49 -0.91
N ILE A 399 0.10 15.76 -1.74
CA ILE A 399 -0.35 14.41 -1.45
C ILE A 399 0.33 13.45 -2.42
N LEU A 400 1.23 12.63 -1.88
CA LEU A 400 1.99 11.61 -2.59
C LEU A 400 1.37 10.24 -2.36
N PHE A 401 1.29 9.44 -3.42
CA PHE A 401 0.96 8.03 -3.33
C PHE A 401 2.22 7.22 -3.61
N VAL A 402 2.59 6.37 -2.65
CA VAL A 402 3.86 5.62 -2.66
C VAL A 402 3.63 4.16 -2.31
N SER A 403 4.62 3.30 -2.58
CA SER A 403 4.56 1.89 -2.16
C SER A 403 4.93 1.78 -0.69
N LYS A 404 4.22 0.93 0.06
CA LYS A 404 4.59 0.56 1.43
C LYS A 404 5.92 -0.21 1.42
N LEU A 405 6.13 -1.08 0.42
CA LEU A 405 7.22 -2.08 0.41
C LEU A 405 8.61 -1.57 0.84
N PRO A 406 9.15 -0.44 0.33
CA PRO A 406 10.49 -0.01 0.76
C PRO A 406 10.57 0.41 2.22
N PHE A 407 9.47 0.94 2.80
CA PHE A 407 9.38 1.18 4.26
C PHE A 407 9.44 -0.12 5.07
N LEU A 408 8.97 -1.22 4.49
CA LEU A 408 8.93 -2.55 5.11
C LEU A 408 10.31 -3.21 5.06
N THR A 409 10.97 -3.13 3.91
CA THR A 409 12.22 -3.87 3.65
C THR A 409 13.47 -3.21 4.22
N HIS A 410 13.44 -1.90 4.50
CA HIS A 410 14.62 -1.14 4.95
C HIS A 410 14.89 -1.21 6.46
N GLN A 411 14.17 -2.03 7.23
CA GLN A 411 14.35 -2.11 8.68
C GLN A 411 15.41 -3.14 9.10
N SER A 412 16.68 -2.79 8.97
CA SER A 412 17.75 -3.45 9.73
C SER A 412 18.12 -2.70 11.02
N GLU A 413 17.61 -1.48 11.24
CA GLU A 413 17.92 -0.66 12.42
C GLU A 413 16.68 0.02 13.01
N LYS A 414 16.36 -0.32 14.27
CA LYS A 414 15.42 0.44 15.11
C LYS A 414 15.82 1.93 15.05
N GLY A 415 14.86 2.82 14.75
CA GLY A 415 15.07 4.28 14.71
C GLY A 415 15.27 4.88 13.32
N SER A 416 15.39 4.06 12.25
CA SER A 416 15.53 4.55 10.87
C SER A 416 14.40 5.46 10.38
N LEU A 417 13.23 5.39 11.02
CA LEU A 417 12.04 6.18 10.70
C LEU A 417 11.90 7.46 11.54
N GLU A 418 12.61 7.57 12.68
CA GLU A 418 12.69 8.82 13.46
C GLU A 418 13.33 9.93 12.62
N TYR A 419 14.28 9.55 11.76
CA TYR A 419 14.87 10.45 10.77
C TYR A 419 13.82 11.15 9.90
N LEU A 420 12.77 10.44 9.46
CA LEU A 420 11.72 11.04 8.63
C LEU A 420 10.98 12.14 9.40
N ILE A 421 10.67 11.87 10.67
CA ILE A 421 9.91 12.78 11.52
C ILE A 421 10.72 14.03 11.83
N ASP A 422 12.00 13.86 12.17
CA ASP A 422 12.91 14.97 12.48
C ASP A 422 13.13 15.91 11.28
N HIS A 423 13.12 15.36 10.06
CA HIS A 423 13.45 16.10 8.84
C HIS A 423 12.21 16.60 8.09
N LEU A 424 11.05 15.99 8.31
CA LEU A 424 9.77 16.31 7.65
C LEU A 424 8.67 16.63 8.68
N PRO A 425 8.76 17.78 9.36
CA PRO A 425 7.85 18.11 10.46
C PRO A 425 6.37 18.21 10.12
N SER A 426 6.02 18.41 8.84
CA SER A 426 4.63 18.43 8.35
C SER A 426 4.13 17.10 7.77
N LEU A 427 4.97 16.05 7.80
CA LEU A 427 4.61 14.74 7.27
C LEU A 427 3.45 14.13 8.07
N GLN A 428 2.42 13.74 7.35
CA GLN A 428 1.32 12.90 7.79
C GLN A 428 1.26 11.66 6.90
N ILE A 429 0.89 10.53 7.48
CA ILE A 429 0.84 9.25 6.78
C ILE A 429 -0.60 8.73 6.88
N GLU A 430 -1.18 8.36 5.76
CA GLU A 430 -2.53 7.80 5.73
C GLU A 430 -2.51 6.41 5.10
N PHE A 431 -3.16 5.45 5.79
CA PHE A 431 -3.32 4.06 5.35
C PHE A 431 -4.59 3.84 4.52
N LYS A 432 -5.13 4.91 3.93
CA LYS A 432 -6.33 4.79 3.12
C LYS A 432 -6.00 4.05 1.83
N ASP A 433 -6.56 2.85 1.69
CA ASP A 433 -6.43 2.03 0.48
C ASP A 433 -7.27 2.58 -0.67
N ALA A 434 -6.87 3.75 -1.20
CA ALA A 434 -7.59 4.48 -2.24
C ALA A 434 -7.64 3.72 -3.58
N PHE A 435 -6.68 2.83 -3.83
CA PHE A 435 -6.49 2.08 -5.07
C PHE A 435 -6.32 0.57 -4.81
N GLN A 436 -6.88 0.04 -3.72
CA GLN A 436 -6.72 -1.36 -3.30
C GLN A 436 -6.85 -2.39 -4.44
N PRO A 437 -7.87 -2.32 -5.34
CA PRO A 437 -8.01 -3.28 -6.43
C PRO A 437 -6.82 -3.24 -7.40
N GLN A 438 -6.25 -2.06 -7.58
CA GLN A 438 -5.04 -1.88 -8.35
C GLN A 438 -3.86 -2.32 -7.48
N THR A 439 -3.52 -1.59 -6.43
CA THR A 439 -2.28 -1.69 -5.63
C THR A 439 -2.14 -2.98 -4.83
N GLN A 440 -3.21 -3.78 -4.69
CA GLN A 440 -3.27 -4.97 -3.83
C GLN A 440 -2.91 -4.63 -2.37
N GLY A 441 -3.25 -3.42 -1.92
CA GLY A 441 -2.95 -2.93 -0.58
C GLY A 441 -1.53 -2.38 -0.40
N ASP A 442 -0.65 -2.47 -1.40
CA ASP A 442 0.72 -1.89 -1.36
C ASP A 442 0.72 -0.40 -1.76
N GLU A 443 -0.10 0.39 -1.07
CA GLU A 443 -0.18 1.84 -1.22
C GLU A 443 -0.14 2.54 0.13
N LEU A 444 0.63 3.62 0.20
CA LEU A 444 0.74 4.51 1.34
C LEU A 444 0.53 5.93 0.86
N THR A 445 -0.25 6.72 1.58
CA THR A 445 -0.44 8.13 1.26
C THR A 445 0.43 8.97 2.19
N LEU A 446 1.26 9.84 1.62
CA LEU A 446 2.04 10.82 2.37
C LEU A 446 1.50 12.22 2.09
N VAL A 447 1.15 12.95 3.14
CA VAL A 447 0.67 14.33 3.06
C VAL A 447 1.70 15.24 3.73
N MET A 448 2.09 16.33 3.07
CA MET A 448 3.07 17.28 3.62
C MET A 448 2.96 18.65 2.93
N ASN A 449 3.56 19.67 3.51
CA ASN A 449 3.66 20.97 2.86
C ASN A 449 4.76 21.00 1.77
N GLN A 450 4.79 22.07 0.98
CA GLN A 450 5.76 22.26 -0.09
C GLN A 450 7.24 22.24 0.34
N GLY A 451 7.56 22.70 1.54
CA GLY A 451 8.95 22.75 2.04
C GLY A 451 9.48 21.38 2.44
N ASP A 452 8.65 20.55 3.05
CA ASP A 452 9.02 19.17 3.40
C ASP A 452 8.96 18.26 2.17
N PHE A 453 8.07 18.52 1.22
CA PHE A 453 8.03 17.78 -0.04
C PHE A 453 9.36 17.79 -0.79
N GLU A 454 10.02 18.96 -0.86
CA GLU A 454 11.33 19.06 -1.51
C GLU A 454 12.38 18.21 -0.81
N LYS A 455 12.44 18.25 0.52
CA LYS A 455 13.35 17.40 1.31
C LYS A 455 13.00 15.92 1.15
N ALA A 456 11.72 15.59 1.15
CA ALA A 456 11.23 14.21 1.07
C ALA A 456 11.74 13.50 -0.20
N LEU A 457 11.83 14.22 -1.33
CA LEU A 457 12.40 13.68 -2.57
C LEU A 457 13.91 13.39 -2.50
N GLN A 458 14.62 13.94 -1.51
CA GLN A 458 16.03 13.66 -1.26
C GLN A 458 16.23 12.50 -0.28
N ILE A 459 15.18 12.07 0.41
CA ILE A 459 15.25 10.96 1.36
C ILE A 459 15.15 9.63 0.59
N PRO A 460 16.17 8.75 0.66
CA PRO A 460 16.24 7.54 -0.16
C PRO A 460 15.01 6.63 -0.07
N ILE A 461 14.46 6.42 1.12
CA ILE A 461 13.32 5.51 1.34
C ILE A 461 12.03 6.05 0.70
N ILE A 462 11.79 7.37 0.77
CA ILE A 462 10.64 8.02 0.13
C ILE A 462 10.82 7.97 -1.38
N LEU A 463 12.02 8.30 -1.88
CA LEU A 463 12.30 8.30 -3.31
C LEU A 463 12.14 6.90 -3.92
N ALA A 464 12.68 5.86 -3.27
CA ALA A 464 12.51 4.46 -3.69
C ALA A 464 11.02 4.06 -3.71
N SER A 465 10.25 4.49 -2.69
CA SER A 465 8.81 4.21 -2.58
C SER A 465 8.00 4.89 -3.69
N CYS A 466 8.31 6.14 -4.02
CA CYS A 466 7.73 6.85 -5.17
C CYS A 466 8.06 6.15 -6.49
N ARG A 467 9.34 5.83 -6.73
CA ARG A 467 9.81 5.17 -7.97
C ARG A 467 9.16 3.81 -8.16
N LEU A 468 9.10 2.99 -7.12
CA LEU A 468 8.48 1.67 -7.16
C LEU A 468 6.98 1.76 -7.45
N PHE A 469 6.26 2.66 -6.77
CA PHE A 469 4.84 2.87 -7.00
C PHE A 469 4.55 3.28 -8.44
N ASN A 470 5.26 4.31 -8.93
CA ASN A 470 5.11 4.82 -10.28
C ASN A 470 5.39 3.73 -11.33
N LEU A 471 6.49 3.01 -11.16
CA LEU A 471 6.88 1.93 -12.06
C LEU A 471 5.82 0.82 -12.10
N ARG A 472 5.26 0.43 -10.95
CA ARG A 472 4.16 -0.56 -10.90
C ARG A 472 2.92 -0.07 -11.62
N MET A 473 2.55 1.19 -11.45
CA MET A 473 1.41 1.77 -12.17
C MET A 473 1.66 1.76 -13.68
N MET A 474 2.89 2.03 -14.14
CA MET A 474 3.26 1.93 -15.55
C MET A 474 3.22 0.48 -16.05
N ASN A 475 3.73 -0.47 -15.27
CA ASN A 475 3.83 -1.90 -15.61
C ASN A 475 2.48 -2.62 -15.73
N ARG A 476 1.41 -2.04 -15.19
CA ARG A 476 0.05 -2.58 -15.34
C ARG A 476 -0.45 -2.32 -16.75
N THR A 477 -0.03 -3.20 -17.66
CA THR A 477 -0.44 -3.15 -19.06
C THR A 477 -1.94 -3.39 -19.15
N GLY A 478 -2.60 -2.51 -19.92
CA GLY A 478 -4.05 -2.48 -20.09
C GLY A 478 -4.68 -3.82 -20.41
N ASN A 479 -5.11 -4.56 -19.40
CA ASN A 479 -6.29 -5.42 -19.43
C ASN A 479 -7.53 -4.67 -18.90
N GLU A 480 -7.35 -3.49 -18.30
CA GLU A 480 -8.39 -2.54 -17.94
C GLU A 480 -8.67 -1.52 -19.07
N ILE A 481 -8.67 -1.99 -20.34
CA ILE A 481 -8.75 -1.17 -21.58
C ILE A 481 -10.12 -0.48 -21.76
N GLY A 482 -10.88 -0.23 -20.71
CA GLY A 482 -12.03 0.68 -20.74
C GLY A 482 -11.63 2.16 -20.65
N HIS A 483 -10.44 2.47 -20.12
CA HIS A 483 -10.12 3.83 -19.64
C HIS A 483 -9.03 4.56 -20.46
N ARG A 484 -8.82 4.18 -21.73
CA ARG A 484 -7.79 4.82 -22.57
C ARG A 484 -8.23 6.18 -23.12
N ARG A 485 -7.85 7.24 -22.40
CA ARG A 485 -7.06 8.39 -22.88
C ARG A 485 -7.13 9.48 -21.81
N THR A 486 -5.99 9.89 -21.27
CA THR A 486 -5.86 11.05 -20.40
C THR A 486 -6.29 12.30 -21.17
N VAL A 487 -7.57 12.68 -21.01
CA VAL A 487 -8.17 13.86 -21.67
C VAL A 487 -7.67 15.18 -21.02
N TRP A 488 -6.86 15.06 -19.97
CA TRP A 488 -6.45 16.11 -19.05
C TRP A 488 -4.93 16.17 -18.96
N HIS A 489 -4.29 16.57 -20.06
CA HIS A 489 -2.85 16.81 -20.12
C HIS A 489 -2.58 18.26 -20.55
N CYS A 490 -2.06 19.08 -19.63
CA CYS A 490 -1.68 20.45 -19.91
C CYS A 490 -0.26 20.49 -20.48
N LEU A 491 -0.16 20.54 -21.81
CA LEU A 491 1.12 20.59 -22.52
C LEU A 491 1.94 21.84 -22.15
N ASP A 492 1.32 23.01 -22.00
CA ASP A 492 2.06 24.23 -21.65
C ASP A 492 2.72 24.15 -20.25
N LEU A 493 2.09 23.44 -19.31
CA LEU A 493 2.67 23.16 -18.00
C LEU A 493 3.79 22.12 -18.09
N ALA A 494 3.62 21.06 -18.89
CA ALA A 494 4.65 20.06 -19.14
C ALA A 494 5.90 20.69 -19.80
N ASP A 495 5.71 21.64 -20.72
CA ASP A 495 6.78 22.41 -21.34
C ASP A 495 7.59 23.21 -20.32
N ALA A 496 6.91 23.92 -19.41
CA ALA A 496 7.55 24.70 -18.36
C ALA A 496 8.36 23.80 -17.41
N ILE A 497 7.86 22.60 -17.14
CA ILE A 497 8.57 21.57 -16.37
C ILE A 497 9.84 21.13 -17.10
N HIS A 498 9.74 20.74 -18.38
CA HIS A 498 10.90 20.33 -19.17
C HIS A 498 11.99 21.41 -19.26
N GLN A 499 11.57 22.67 -19.42
CA GLN A 499 12.50 23.82 -19.42
C GLN A 499 13.21 23.98 -18.08
N THR A 500 12.50 23.76 -16.97
CA THR A 500 13.08 23.84 -15.63
C THR A 500 14.09 22.73 -15.39
N ILE A 501 13.78 21.49 -15.81
CA ILE A 501 14.69 20.34 -15.72
C ILE A 501 15.94 20.54 -16.59
N GLY A 502 15.80 21.07 -17.81
CA GLY A 502 16.91 21.30 -18.73
C GLY A 502 17.77 22.54 -18.43
N SER A 503 17.48 23.29 -17.37
CA SER A 503 18.20 24.54 -17.05
C SER A 503 19.55 24.26 -16.35
N PRO A 504 20.60 25.09 -16.54
CA PRO A 504 21.91 24.90 -15.88
C PRO A 504 21.84 24.94 -14.34
N GLN A 505 20.78 25.51 -13.76
CA GLN A 505 20.54 25.47 -12.31
C GLN A 505 20.02 24.11 -11.83
N ALA A 506 19.70 23.17 -12.72
CA ALA A 506 19.27 21.82 -12.38
C ALA A 506 20.45 20.88 -12.06
N SER A 507 21.63 21.11 -12.64
CA SER A 507 22.84 20.30 -12.39
C SER A 507 23.43 20.45 -10.97
N GLU A 508 22.90 21.37 -10.17
CA GLU A 508 23.27 21.56 -8.75
C GLU A 508 22.22 20.98 -7.77
N ARG A 509 21.14 20.34 -8.27
CA ARG A 509 19.95 20.01 -7.46
C ARG A 509 19.91 18.61 -6.86
N ILE A 510 20.89 17.75 -7.14
CA ILE A 510 20.97 16.42 -6.52
C ILE A 510 22.46 16.10 -6.25
N PRO A 511 22.88 15.97 -4.99
CA PRO A 511 24.21 15.46 -4.64
C PRO A 511 24.34 13.95 -4.91
#